data_AF-A0A210PR95-F1
#
_entry.id   AF-A0A210PR95-F1
#
_cell.length_a   1.000
_cell.length_b   1.000
_cell.length_c   1.000
_cell.angle_alpha   90.00
_cell.angle_beta   90.00
_cell.angle_gamma   90.00
#
_symmetry.space_group_name_H-M   'P 1'
#
loop_
_entity.id
_entity.type
_entity.pdbx_description
1 polymer ?
#
loop_
_entity_poly.entity_id
_entity_poly.type
_entity_poly.pdbx_seq_one_letter_code
_entity_poly.pdbx_strand_id
1 'polypeptide(L)'
;MDVTCNGTDVTCNGTDATCNGTDATCNGTEATGNGTDATCNGTEATSNGTDATWNGTDATCNGTEATGNGTDGTCNGTDVTGNGTDAKSNGTDATCNGTDATCNGRDATCNGTDATCNGTEATSNGTDATCNGTDVPCNGTDVTCNGTDVTCNGTGVTCNGTDVMCNGTDVTCNGTDATSNGTDVTCNDTDVTCNGTDVTCNGTDVTCNGTDVTCNGTNATSNGTDATCNGRDATCNGTDVTSNGTDVTCNGTDVMCNGTDATCNGTNATSNGTDATCNGTDVTCNGTDVTCNGTDVTCNGTDVTCNGMDVTCNGTNATSNGTDVACNGTDATCNGTDVTCNGTDVTCNGTDVRCNGTDVTCNGTNVTCNGTDVKCNGTDVTWNGTDATCNRTDTTCNGTDVRCNGTDVTCNGMDVTCNGTTATSNGTDVAWNGTDATCKGTNATCNGTDATCNGTDTTCNGMMPRVMVRMSGVMVRMSRVMVRMSRVMIRMPRVMVWMSRVMVRMPRVMVWMSRVMVRMSRVMVRMSRVMVRMSRVMVRM
;
A
#
# COMPACT_ATOMS: atom_id res chain seq x y z
N MET A 1 88.99 -1.77 -6.78
CA MET A 1 90.12 -2.63 -7.21
C MET A 1 89.45 -3.66 -8.07
N ASP A 2 89.68 -3.58 -9.37
CA ASP A 2 89.02 -4.47 -10.33
C ASP A 2 89.52 -5.89 -10.14
N VAL A 3 88.60 -6.82 -9.93
CA VAL A 3 88.92 -8.24 -9.73
C VAL A 3 88.19 -9.04 -10.79
N THR A 4 88.94 -9.62 -11.74
CA THR A 4 88.37 -10.50 -12.77
C THR A 4 88.78 -11.95 -12.52
N CYS A 5 87.81 -12.86 -12.43
CA CYS A 5 88.06 -14.31 -12.33
C CYS A 5 87.36 -15.05 -13.47
N ASN A 6 88.07 -15.98 -14.12
CA ASN A 6 87.55 -16.77 -15.24
C ASN A 6 87.73 -18.26 -14.96
N GLY A 7 86.71 -19.08 -15.22
CA GLY A 7 86.77 -20.54 -15.03
C GLY A 7 85.44 -21.13 -14.54
N THR A 8 85.39 -22.44 -14.31
CA THR A 8 84.29 -23.08 -13.58
C THR A 8 84.46 -22.85 -12.08
N ASP A 9 83.36 -22.71 -11.32
CA ASP A 9 83.38 -22.47 -9.86
C ASP A 9 84.23 -21.25 -9.44
N VAL A 10 83.91 -20.07 -9.98
CA VAL A 10 84.66 -18.84 -9.68
C VAL A 10 83.96 -17.96 -8.67
N THR A 11 84.73 -17.44 -7.71
CA THR A 11 84.28 -16.40 -6.77
C THR A 11 85.21 -15.20 -6.81
N CYS A 12 84.68 -14.01 -7.08
CA CYS A 12 85.42 -12.75 -6.98
C CYS A 12 84.81 -11.85 -5.91
N ASN A 13 85.67 -11.17 -5.13
CA ASN A 13 85.26 -10.18 -4.14
C ASN A 13 85.94 -8.85 -4.44
N GLY A 14 85.19 -7.76 -4.56
CA GLY A 14 85.71 -6.42 -4.83
C GLY A 14 84.64 -5.45 -5.30
N THR A 15 84.91 -4.15 -5.19
CA THR A 15 84.02 -3.05 -5.63
C THR A 15 83.73 -3.05 -7.13
N ASP A 16 84.50 -3.78 -7.93
CA ASP A 16 84.33 -3.89 -9.39
C ASP A 16 84.67 -5.34 -9.78
N ALA A 17 83.97 -6.30 -9.17
CA ALA A 17 84.24 -7.72 -9.32
C ALA A 17 83.57 -8.27 -10.59
N THR A 18 84.32 -8.91 -11.50
CA THR A 18 83.79 -9.59 -12.69
C THR A 18 84.11 -11.08 -12.66
N CYS A 19 83.11 -11.95 -12.71
CA CYS A 19 83.29 -13.40 -12.73
C CYS A 19 82.72 -13.97 -14.03
N ASN A 20 83.52 -14.69 -14.83
CA ASN A 20 83.06 -15.35 -16.06
C ASN A 20 83.25 -16.87 -15.96
N GLY A 21 82.16 -17.64 -15.99
CA GLY A 21 82.22 -19.07 -15.68
C GLY A 21 80.88 -19.75 -15.58
N THR A 22 80.81 -21.09 -15.71
CA THR A 22 79.56 -21.84 -15.53
C THR A 22 78.90 -21.54 -14.18
N ASP A 23 79.69 -21.49 -13.11
CA ASP A 23 79.26 -21.17 -11.74
C ASP A 23 80.02 -19.91 -11.28
N ALA A 24 79.39 -18.75 -11.39
CA ALA A 24 80.02 -17.45 -11.22
C ALA A 24 79.42 -16.70 -10.02
N THR A 25 80.20 -16.49 -8.95
CA THR A 25 79.77 -15.72 -7.77
C THR A 25 80.58 -14.44 -7.61
N CYS A 26 79.95 -13.26 -7.74
CA CYS A 26 80.62 -11.97 -7.57
C CYS A 26 80.06 -11.20 -6.38
N ASN A 27 80.93 -10.72 -5.48
CA ASN A 27 80.51 -9.95 -4.31
C ASN A 27 81.14 -8.55 -4.32
N GLY A 28 80.30 -7.53 -4.15
CA GLY A 28 80.68 -6.13 -4.02
C GLY A 28 79.70 -5.19 -4.72
N THR A 29 79.96 -3.89 -4.56
CA THR A 29 79.35 -2.86 -5.43
C THR A 29 79.68 -3.17 -6.90
N GLU A 30 78.84 -2.81 -7.87
CA GLU A 30 79.09 -2.94 -9.32
C GLU A 30 79.57 -4.35 -9.76
N ALA A 31 79.22 -5.40 -9.01
CA ALA A 31 79.67 -6.76 -9.27
C ALA A 31 78.96 -7.35 -10.50
N THR A 32 79.70 -7.93 -11.45
CA THR A 32 79.16 -8.50 -12.70
C THR A 32 79.51 -9.98 -12.84
N GLY A 33 78.50 -10.86 -12.82
CA GLY A 33 78.65 -12.30 -13.02
C GLY A 33 78.09 -12.72 -14.37
N ASN A 34 78.90 -13.40 -15.19
CA ASN A 34 78.47 -13.96 -16.48
C ASN A 34 78.69 -15.47 -16.47
N GLY A 35 77.62 -16.25 -16.62
CA GLY A 35 77.71 -17.70 -16.48
C GLY A 35 76.47 -18.47 -16.92
N THR A 36 76.46 -19.78 -16.72
CA THR A 36 75.19 -20.51 -16.74
C THR A 36 74.44 -20.17 -15.46
N ASP A 37 75.14 -20.26 -14.32
CA ASP A 37 74.65 -20.01 -12.97
C ASP A 37 75.43 -18.81 -12.42
N ALA A 38 74.84 -17.61 -12.52
CA ALA A 38 75.48 -16.35 -12.15
C ALA A 38 74.82 -15.77 -10.89
N THR A 39 75.60 -15.61 -9.81
CA THR A 39 75.15 -14.97 -8.56
C THR A 39 75.95 -13.71 -8.27
N CYS A 40 75.28 -12.57 -8.08
CA CYS A 40 75.94 -11.32 -7.70
C CYS A 40 75.34 -10.73 -6.43
N ASN A 41 76.18 -10.35 -5.47
CA ASN A 41 75.76 -9.79 -4.19
C ASN A 41 76.33 -8.38 -4.01
N GLY A 42 75.47 -7.38 -3.83
CA GLY A 42 75.85 -6.00 -3.56
C GLY A 42 75.00 -4.96 -4.30
N THR A 43 75.38 -3.70 -4.15
CA THR A 43 74.72 -2.56 -4.80
C THR A 43 75.13 -2.47 -6.27
N GLU A 44 74.20 -2.18 -7.18
CA GLU A 44 74.44 -2.07 -8.63
C GLU A 44 75.02 -3.38 -9.25
N ALA A 45 74.70 -4.53 -8.63
CA ALA A 45 75.17 -5.83 -9.09
C ALA A 45 74.41 -6.31 -10.34
N THR A 46 75.08 -6.98 -11.27
CA THR A 46 74.49 -7.53 -12.49
C THR A 46 74.84 -9.01 -12.67
N SER A 47 73.82 -9.88 -12.70
CA SER A 47 73.98 -11.31 -12.99
C SER A 47 73.41 -11.66 -14.37
N ASN A 48 74.22 -12.23 -15.25
CA ASN A 48 73.80 -12.69 -16.58
C ASN A 48 74.04 -14.20 -16.71
N GLY A 49 72.98 -14.98 -16.95
CA GLY A 49 73.12 -16.41 -17.18
C GLY A 49 71.84 -17.12 -17.59
N THR A 50 71.84 -18.45 -17.59
CA THR A 50 70.58 -19.20 -17.67
C THR A 50 69.83 -19.05 -16.35
N ASP A 51 70.55 -19.25 -15.24
CA ASP A 51 70.09 -19.13 -13.87
C ASP A 51 70.82 -17.94 -13.23
N ALA A 52 70.15 -16.78 -13.22
CA ALA A 52 70.74 -15.53 -12.76
C ALA A 52 70.15 -15.10 -11.42
N THR A 53 70.98 -14.97 -10.38
CA THR A 53 70.56 -14.54 -9.05
C THR A 53 71.25 -13.24 -8.65
N TRP A 54 70.54 -12.28 -8.07
CA TRP A 54 71.17 -11.15 -7.36
C TRP A 54 70.62 -10.98 -5.94
N ASN A 55 71.46 -10.47 -5.03
CA ASN A 55 71.04 -10.01 -3.71
C ASN A 55 71.65 -8.63 -3.39
N GLY A 56 70.84 -7.59 -3.14
CA GLY A 56 71.38 -6.24 -2.93
C GLY A 56 70.42 -5.07 -3.20
N THR A 57 70.95 -3.99 -3.75
CA THR A 57 70.19 -2.76 -4.05
C THR A 57 70.53 -2.31 -5.46
N ASP A 58 69.55 -1.82 -6.24
CA ASP A 58 69.75 -1.35 -7.62
C ASP A 58 70.37 -2.43 -8.55
N ALA A 59 70.07 -3.70 -8.29
CA ALA A 59 70.71 -4.82 -8.97
C ALA A 59 69.84 -5.39 -10.10
N THR A 60 70.48 -6.02 -11.09
CA THR A 60 69.83 -6.59 -12.27
C THR A 60 70.16 -8.07 -12.44
N CYS A 61 69.17 -8.93 -12.70
CA CYS A 61 69.39 -10.30 -13.18
C CYS A 61 68.81 -10.48 -14.59
N ASN A 62 69.58 -11.08 -15.50
CA ASN A 62 69.14 -11.42 -16.85
C ASN A 62 69.37 -12.92 -17.07
N GLY A 63 68.31 -13.70 -17.18
CA GLY A 63 68.41 -15.13 -17.47
C GLY A 63 67.10 -15.80 -17.82
N THR A 64 67.14 -17.08 -18.21
CA THR A 64 65.90 -17.84 -18.44
C THR A 64 65.14 -17.97 -17.14
N GLU A 65 65.85 -18.32 -16.06
CA GLU A 65 65.39 -18.32 -14.67
C GLU A 65 66.14 -17.21 -13.93
N ALA A 66 65.42 -16.21 -13.43
CA ALA A 66 66.06 -15.02 -12.87
C ALA A 66 65.45 -14.68 -11.50
N THR A 67 66.26 -14.67 -10.43
CA THR A 67 65.81 -14.38 -9.06
C THR A 67 66.53 -13.18 -8.46
N GLY A 68 65.79 -12.22 -7.92
CA GLY A 68 66.31 -11.03 -7.26
C GLY A 68 65.82 -10.89 -5.83
N ASN A 69 66.70 -10.56 -4.88
CA ASN A 69 66.30 -10.24 -3.50
C ASN A 69 66.91 -8.92 -3.02
N GLY A 70 66.06 -7.93 -2.75
CA GLY A 70 66.46 -6.65 -2.16
C GLY A 70 65.66 -5.47 -2.67
N THR A 71 66.26 -4.29 -2.77
CA THR A 71 65.56 -3.04 -3.08
C THR A 71 65.87 -2.53 -4.48
N ASP A 72 64.89 -1.96 -5.18
CA ASP A 72 65.08 -1.34 -6.51
C ASP A 72 65.69 -2.26 -7.58
N GLY A 73 65.48 -3.56 -7.45
CA GLY A 73 66.09 -4.53 -8.35
C GLY A 73 65.20 -4.96 -9.51
N THR A 74 65.82 -5.32 -10.63
CA THR A 74 65.14 -5.75 -11.86
C THR A 74 65.56 -7.17 -12.24
N CYS A 75 64.61 -8.02 -12.63
CA CYS A 75 64.88 -9.35 -13.16
C CYS A 75 64.18 -9.54 -14.50
N ASN A 76 64.95 -9.93 -15.53
CA ASN A 76 64.48 -10.12 -16.90
C ASN A 76 64.70 -11.56 -17.35
N GLY A 77 63.69 -12.19 -17.95
CA GLY A 77 63.78 -13.61 -18.29
C GLY A 77 62.54 -14.27 -18.84
N THR A 78 62.50 -15.61 -18.75
CA THR A 78 61.27 -16.37 -18.99
C THR A 78 60.53 -16.53 -17.67
N ASP A 79 61.19 -17.09 -16.66
CA ASP A 79 60.69 -17.30 -15.31
C ASP A 79 61.44 -16.40 -14.34
N VAL A 80 60.78 -15.39 -13.81
CA VAL A 80 61.44 -14.36 -13.01
C VAL A 80 60.75 -14.15 -11.67
N THR A 81 61.56 -14.02 -10.62
CA THR A 81 61.10 -13.74 -9.25
C THR A 81 61.85 -12.55 -8.68
N GLY A 82 61.14 -11.48 -8.29
CA GLY A 82 61.70 -10.32 -7.63
C GLY A 82 61.15 -10.18 -6.21
N ASN A 83 62.01 -10.20 -5.20
CA ASN A 83 61.61 -10.08 -3.80
C ASN A 83 62.17 -8.79 -3.18
N GLY A 84 61.33 -8.03 -2.50
CA GLY A 84 61.67 -6.82 -1.77
C GLY A 84 60.98 -5.57 -2.31
N THR A 85 61.38 -4.41 -1.79
CA THR A 85 60.77 -3.11 -2.13
C THR A 85 61.19 -2.67 -3.53
N ASP A 86 60.26 -2.14 -4.31
CA ASP A 86 60.49 -1.67 -5.69
C ASP A 86 61.03 -2.77 -6.64
N ALA A 87 60.75 -4.04 -6.34
CA ALA A 87 61.18 -5.17 -7.15
C ALA A 87 60.42 -5.19 -8.50
N LYS A 88 61.16 -5.30 -9.60
CA LYS A 88 60.63 -5.36 -10.97
C LYS A 88 60.94 -6.68 -11.64
N SER A 89 59.92 -7.41 -12.06
CA SER A 89 60.07 -8.69 -12.76
C SER A 89 59.48 -8.60 -14.16
N ASN A 90 60.30 -8.79 -15.21
CA ASN A 90 59.89 -8.77 -16.60
C ASN A 90 60.16 -10.14 -17.25
N GLY A 91 59.13 -10.97 -17.40
CA GLY A 91 59.30 -12.28 -18.03
C GLY A 91 58.00 -12.85 -18.59
N THR A 92 58.01 -14.09 -19.06
CA THR A 92 56.75 -14.75 -19.41
C THR A 92 55.96 -15.04 -18.14
N ASP A 93 56.64 -15.62 -17.14
CA ASP A 93 56.11 -15.94 -15.83
C ASP A 93 56.82 -15.02 -14.81
N ALA A 94 56.15 -13.95 -14.40
CA ALA A 94 56.73 -12.90 -13.57
C ALA A 94 56.10 -12.87 -12.18
N THR A 95 56.90 -13.18 -11.16
CA THR A 95 56.50 -13.11 -9.75
C THR A 95 57.22 -11.98 -9.04
N CYS A 96 56.49 -11.22 -8.21
CA CYS A 96 57.07 -10.18 -7.35
C CYS A 96 56.48 -10.23 -5.95
N ASN A 97 57.32 -10.18 -4.92
CA ASN A 97 56.90 -10.20 -3.52
C ASN A 97 57.49 -9.01 -2.78
N GLY A 98 56.67 -8.04 -2.37
CA GLY A 98 57.12 -6.87 -1.63
C GLY A 98 56.26 -5.63 -1.84
N THR A 99 56.69 -4.52 -1.23
CA THR A 99 56.06 -3.20 -1.39
C THR A 99 56.49 -2.58 -2.72
N ASP A 100 55.58 -1.87 -3.40
CA ASP A 100 55.85 -1.18 -4.68
C ASP A 100 56.35 -2.14 -5.79
N ALA A 101 55.99 -3.42 -5.70
CA ALA A 101 56.47 -4.44 -6.62
C ALA A 101 55.73 -4.39 -7.97
N THR A 102 56.45 -4.52 -9.09
CA THR A 102 55.87 -4.50 -10.45
C THR A 102 56.22 -5.75 -11.24
N CYS A 103 55.22 -6.51 -11.66
CA CYS A 103 55.41 -7.68 -12.54
C CYS A 103 54.83 -7.41 -13.93
N ASN A 104 55.64 -7.64 -14.97
CA ASN A 104 55.21 -7.58 -16.36
C ASN A 104 55.46 -8.94 -17.02
N GLY A 105 54.40 -9.58 -17.50
CA GLY A 105 54.55 -10.86 -18.19
C GLY A 105 53.29 -11.38 -18.85
N ARG A 106 53.34 -12.60 -19.37
CA ARG A 106 52.10 -13.29 -19.77
C ARG A 106 51.33 -13.66 -18.51
N ASP A 107 52.02 -14.25 -17.55
CA ASP A 107 51.49 -14.70 -16.26
C ASP A 107 52.20 -13.88 -15.16
N ALA A 108 51.55 -12.80 -14.71
CA ALA A 108 52.11 -11.85 -13.75
C ALA A 108 51.46 -12.02 -12.37
N THR A 109 52.25 -12.28 -11.33
CA THR A 109 51.79 -12.50 -9.95
C THR A 109 52.49 -11.55 -8.98
N CYS A 110 51.74 -10.69 -8.29
CA CYS A 110 52.30 -9.79 -7.29
C CYS A 110 51.70 -10.03 -5.90
N ASN A 111 52.55 -10.13 -4.88
CA ASN A 111 52.13 -10.24 -3.49
C ASN A 111 52.73 -9.11 -2.66
N GLY A 112 51.91 -8.25 -2.07
CA GLY A 112 52.39 -7.15 -1.22
C GLY A 112 51.53 -5.89 -1.30
N THR A 113 52.08 -4.79 -0.78
CA THR A 113 51.42 -3.47 -0.77
C THR A 113 51.82 -2.68 -2.01
N ASP A 114 50.93 -1.88 -2.59
CA ASP A 114 51.20 -1.03 -3.76
C ASP A 114 51.70 -1.83 -4.99
N ALA A 115 51.23 -3.07 -5.13
CA ALA A 115 51.72 -3.98 -6.15
C ALA A 115 51.02 -3.79 -7.50
N THR A 116 51.77 -3.82 -8.61
CA THR A 116 51.23 -3.67 -9.98
C THR A 116 51.54 -4.91 -10.84
N CYS A 117 50.52 -5.59 -11.34
CA CYS A 117 50.65 -6.76 -12.22
C CYS A 117 50.09 -6.46 -13.60
N ASN A 118 50.92 -6.60 -14.64
CA ASN A 118 50.50 -6.44 -16.03
C ASN A 118 50.75 -7.73 -16.80
N GLY A 119 49.68 -8.35 -17.32
CA GLY A 119 49.85 -9.54 -18.15
C GLY A 119 48.60 -10.02 -18.86
N THR A 120 48.67 -11.18 -19.51
CA THR A 120 47.44 -11.83 -20.00
C THR A 120 46.67 -12.38 -18.81
N GLU A 121 47.37 -13.06 -17.89
CA GLU A 121 46.88 -13.47 -16.57
C GLU A 121 47.57 -12.60 -15.52
N ALA A 122 46.82 -11.71 -14.86
CA ALA A 122 47.36 -10.76 -13.87
C ALA A 122 46.75 -11.02 -12.49
N THR A 123 47.52 -11.65 -11.60
CA THR A 123 47.10 -12.04 -10.26
C THR A 123 47.73 -11.15 -9.20
N SER A 124 46.95 -10.63 -8.25
CA SER A 124 47.52 -9.97 -7.06
C SER A 124 46.91 -10.43 -5.75
N ASN A 125 47.73 -10.47 -4.70
CA ASN A 125 47.28 -10.61 -3.32
C ASN A 125 47.91 -9.52 -2.46
N GLY A 126 47.13 -8.55 -1.99
CA GLY A 126 47.76 -7.36 -1.43
C GLY A 126 46.85 -6.27 -0.89
N THR A 127 47.47 -5.15 -0.54
CA THR A 127 46.80 -3.88 -0.26
C THR A 127 47.20 -2.90 -1.35
N ASP A 128 46.28 -2.05 -1.82
CA ASP A 128 46.56 -1.04 -2.86
C ASP A 128 47.08 -1.68 -4.17
N ALA A 129 46.53 -2.84 -4.55
CA ALA A 129 47.02 -3.59 -5.71
C ALA A 129 46.31 -3.17 -7.01
N THR A 130 47.07 -3.07 -8.10
CA THR A 130 46.55 -2.82 -9.46
C THR A 130 46.87 -3.98 -10.38
N CYS A 131 45.86 -4.57 -11.01
CA CYS A 131 45.99 -5.68 -11.94
C CYS A 131 45.46 -5.29 -13.33
N ASN A 132 46.24 -5.47 -14.40
CA ASN A 132 45.81 -5.23 -15.78
C ASN A 132 46.04 -6.47 -16.64
N GLY A 133 44.98 -7.02 -17.24
CA GLY A 133 45.13 -8.16 -18.13
C GLY A 133 43.88 -8.63 -18.86
N THR A 134 43.93 -9.83 -19.43
CA THR A 134 42.73 -10.48 -19.97
C THR A 134 41.97 -11.16 -18.83
N ASP A 135 42.68 -11.97 -18.05
CA ASP A 135 42.18 -12.71 -16.88
C ASP A 135 42.80 -12.12 -15.60
N VAL A 136 41.96 -11.65 -14.68
CA VAL A 136 42.41 -10.82 -13.56
C VAL A 136 41.84 -11.31 -12.22
N PRO A 137 42.45 -12.33 -11.58
CA PRO A 137 42.08 -12.75 -10.24
C PRO A 137 42.86 -11.98 -9.15
N CYS A 138 42.19 -11.14 -8.35
CA CYS A 138 42.88 -10.35 -7.32
C CYS A 138 42.19 -10.47 -5.94
N ASN A 139 42.95 -10.56 -4.86
CA ASN A 139 42.42 -10.59 -3.49
C ASN A 139 43.10 -9.53 -2.63
N GLY A 140 42.34 -8.75 -1.87
CA GLY A 140 42.98 -7.70 -1.09
C GLY A 140 42.11 -6.58 -0.55
N THR A 141 42.79 -5.57 -0.04
CA THR A 141 42.19 -4.29 0.33
C THR A 141 42.59 -3.24 -0.70
N ASP A 142 41.67 -2.39 -1.13
CA ASP A 142 41.90 -1.30 -2.08
C ASP A 142 42.47 -1.83 -3.41
N VAL A 143 41.75 -2.76 -4.04
CA VAL A 143 42.20 -3.45 -5.26
C VAL A 143 41.53 -2.84 -6.49
N THR A 144 42.32 -2.50 -7.51
CA THR A 144 41.83 -2.09 -8.84
C THR A 144 42.18 -3.14 -9.89
N CYS A 145 41.17 -3.70 -10.55
CA CYS A 145 41.30 -4.75 -11.55
C CYS A 145 40.78 -4.26 -12.91
N ASN A 146 41.58 -4.32 -13.98
CA ASN A 146 41.15 -3.99 -15.34
C ASN A 146 41.39 -5.17 -16.28
N GLY A 147 40.33 -5.71 -16.89
CA GLY A 147 40.50 -6.78 -17.86
C GLY A 147 39.29 -7.20 -18.65
N THR A 148 39.35 -8.37 -19.29
CA THR A 148 38.16 -8.95 -19.93
C THR A 148 37.35 -9.72 -18.90
N ASP A 149 38.02 -10.63 -18.19
CA ASP A 149 37.46 -11.51 -17.16
C ASP A 149 38.09 -11.15 -15.81
N VAL A 150 37.33 -10.52 -14.94
CA VAL A 150 37.81 -9.96 -13.67
C VAL A 150 37.18 -10.71 -12.50
N THR A 151 37.98 -11.21 -11.57
CA THR A 151 37.51 -11.82 -10.31
C THR A 151 38.23 -11.18 -9.13
N CYS A 152 37.53 -10.38 -8.31
CA CYS A 152 38.19 -9.68 -7.21
C CYS A 152 37.48 -9.92 -5.86
N ASN A 153 38.25 -10.24 -4.79
CA ASN A 153 37.70 -10.46 -3.44
C ASN A 153 38.36 -9.54 -2.40
N GLY A 154 37.56 -8.84 -1.61
CA GLY A 154 38.02 -8.12 -0.41
C GLY A 154 37.33 -6.78 -0.17
N THR A 155 38.04 -5.80 0.37
CA THR A 155 37.49 -4.50 0.81
C THR A 155 37.95 -3.38 -0.11
N GLY A 156 37.08 -2.48 -0.57
CA GLY A 156 37.48 -1.39 -1.47
C GLY A 156 37.89 -1.93 -2.84
N VAL A 157 37.00 -2.65 -3.50
CA VAL A 157 37.29 -3.33 -4.77
C VAL A 157 36.72 -2.53 -5.92
N THR A 158 37.55 -2.20 -6.91
CA THR A 158 37.11 -1.59 -8.18
C THR A 158 37.47 -2.51 -9.34
N CYS A 159 36.46 -2.97 -10.07
CA CYS A 159 36.59 -3.91 -11.18
C CYS A 159 36.10 -3.25 -12.48
N ASN A 160 36.95 -3.20 -13.51
CA ASN A 160 36.55 -2.75 -14.86
C ASN A 160 36.76 -3.88 -15.86
N GLY A 161 35.71 -4.35 -16.53
CA GLY A 161 35.88 -5.40 -17.53
C GLY A 161 34.66 -5.76 -18.37
N THR A 162 34.77 -6.86 -19.12
CA THR A 162 33.61 -7.39 -19.86
C THR A 162 32.78 -8.26 -18.95
N ASP A 163 33.41 -9.24 -18.28
CA ASP A 163 32.81 -10.18 -17.34
C ASP A 163 33.43 -9.96 -15.96
N VAL A 164 32.64 -9.46 -15.01
CA VAL A 164 33.12 -9.04 -13.69
C VAL A 164 32.47 -9.87 -12.58
N MET A 165 33.28 -10.43 -11.68
CA MET A 165 32.82 -11.13 -10.48
C MET A 165 33.52 -10.60 -9.24
N CYS A 166 32.84 -9.83 -8.40
CA CYS A 166 33.48 -9.18 -7.25
C CYS A 166 32.76 -9.50 -5.92
N ASN A 167 33.51 -9.86 -4.87
CA ASN A 167 32.95 -10.18 -3.55
C ASN A 167 33.61 -9.38 -2.43
N GLY A 168 32.82 -8.76 -1.55
CA GLY A 168 33.33 -8.24 -0.28
C GLY A 168 32.64 -6.97 0.19
N THR A 169 33.40 -5.92 0.48
CA THR A 169 32.90 -4.67 1.09
C THR A 169 33.33 -3.50 0.23
N ASP A 170 32.48 -2.51 0.00
CA ASP A 170 32.76 -1.37 -0.88
C ASP A 170 33.19 -1.84 -2.29
N VAL A 171 32.27 -2.50 -3.00
CA VAL A 171 32.50 -3.07 -4.34
C VAL A 171 31.97 -2.12 -5.41
N THR A 172 32.81 -1.81 -6.40
CA THR A 172 32.43 -1.07 -7.61
C THR A 172 32.78 -1.87 -8.86
N CYS A 173 31.79 -2.12 -9.72
CA CYS A 173 31.96 -2.83 -11.00
C CYS A 173 31.52 -1.93 -12.17
N ASN A 174 32.30 -1.89 -13.25
CA ASN A 174 31.95 -1.20 -14.50
C ASN A 174 32.34 -2.03 -15.73
N GLY A 175 31.49 -2.06 -16.75
CA GLY A 175 31.67 -3.10 -17.75
C GLY A 175 30.44 -3.48 -18.56
N THR A 176 30.40 -4.74 -18.99
CA THR A 176 29.28 -5.32 -19.76
C THR A 176 28.41 -6.18 -18.86
N ASP A 177 29.02 -7.16 -18.18
CA ASP A 177 28.34 -8.12 -17.31
C ASP A 177 28.98 -8.10 -15.91
N ALA A 178 28.18 -7.94 -14.86
CA ALA A 178 28.67 -7.95 -13.49
C ALA A 178 27.85 -8.83 -12.55
N THR A 179 28.55 -9.67 -11.79
CA THR A 179 28.02 -10.38 -10.63
C THR A 179 28.75 -9.95 -9.37
N SER A 180 28.07 -9.32 -8.42
CA SER A 180 28.71 -8.81 -7.21
C SER A 180 28.01 -9.23 -5.93
N ASN A 181 28.76 -9.58 -4.88
CA ASN A 181 28.20 -9.90 -3.56
C ASN A 181 28.90 -9.10 -2.46
N GLY A 182 28.17 -8.40 -1.59
CA GLY A 182 28.85 -7.63 -0.56
C GLY A 182 28.02 -6.72 0.33
N THR A 183 28.71 -5.94 1.15
CA THR A 183 28.15 -4.74 1.79
C THR A 183 28.62 -3.54 0.98
N ASP A 184 27.71 -2.63 0.64
CA ASP A 184 27.98 -1.47 -0.23
C ASP A 184 28.45 -1.88 -1.63
N VAL A 185 27.49 -2.20 -2.51
CA VAL A 185 27.76 -2.67 -3.87
C VAL A 185 27.22 -1.67 -4.88
N THR A 186 28.09 -1.20 -5.78
CA THR A 186 27.73 -0.36 -6.92
C THR A 186 28.13 -1.03 -8.24
N CYS A 187 27.17 -1.25 -9.13
CA CYS A 187 27.39 -1.93 -10.41
C CYS A 187 26.90 -1.01 -11.56
N ASN A 188 27.73 -0.72 -12.57
CA ASN A 188 27.40 0.11 -13.74
C ASN A 188 27.72 -0.64 -15.04
N ASP A 189 26.92 -1.64 -15.36
CA ASP A 189 27.17 -2.60 -16.45
C ASP A 189 25.91 -2.76 -17.30
N THR A 190 25.99 -3.42 -18.44
CA THR A 190 24.80 -3.68 -19.27
C THR A 190 23.88 -4.71 -18.59
N ASP A 191 24.45 -5.82 -18.12
CA ASP A 191 23.75 -6.91 -17.45
C ASP A 191 24.31 -7.07 -16.01
N VAL A 192 23.48 -6.86 -15.01
CA VAL A 192 23.91 -6.73 -13.61
C VAL A 192 23.15 -7.70 -12.71
N THR A 193 23.89 -8.47 -11.92
CA THR A 193 23.35 -9.26 -10.80
C THR A 193 24.11 -8.96 -9.50
N CYS A 194 23.52 -8.21 -8.56
CA CYS A 194 24.23 -7.83 -7.33
C CYS A 194 23.45 -8.24 -6.06
N ASN A 195 24.12 -8.86 -5.08
CA ASN A 195 23.51 -9.25 -3.79
C ASN A 195 24.21 -8.53 -2.63
N GLY A 196 23.47 -7.98 -1.67
CA GLY A 196 24.14 -7.28 -0.57
C GLY A 196 23.24 -6.66 0.49
N THR A 197 23.84 -5.85 1.37
CA THR A 197 23.04 -5.07 2.34
C THR A 197 22.52 -3.81 1.66
N ASP A 198 23.44 -2.99 1.13
CA ASP A 198 23.17 -1.73 0.42
C ASP A 198 23.67 -1.88 -1.01
N VAL A 199 22.75 -1.86 -1.98
CA VAL A 199 23.05 -2.21 -3.38
C VAL A 199 22.48 -1.17 -4.33
N THR A 200 23.32 -0.60 -5.19
CA THR A 200 22.91 0.29 -6.28
C THR A 200 23.42 -0.21 -7.62
N CYS A 201 22.51 -0.46 -8.55
CA CYS A 201 22.81 -1.06 -9.83
C CYS A 201 22.28 -0.20 -10.98
N ASN A 202 23.08 0.08 -12.00
CA ASN A 202 22.68 0.78 -13.22
C ASN A 202 23.01 -0.09 -14.44
N GLY A 203 22.05 -0.26 -15.36
CA GLY A 203 22.26 -1.07 -16.57
C GLY A 203 21.09 -1.15 -17.54
N THR A 204 21.12 -2.13 -18.44
CA THR A 204 19.97 -2.49 -19.27
C THR A 204 19.12 -3.54 -18.56
N ASP A 205 19.73 -4.64 -18.16
CA ASP A 205 19.10 -5.75 -17.43
C ASP A 205 19.71 -5.83 -16.03
N VAL A 206 18.91 -5.52 -15.01
CA VAL A 206 19.40 -5.35 -13.64
C VAL A 206 18.59 -6.21 -12.69
N THR A 207 19.26 -7.07 -11.93
CA THR A 207 18.66 -7.87 -10.85
C THR A 207 19.46 -7.71 -9.57
N CYS A 208 18.90 -7.09 -8.54
CA CYS A 208 19.62 -6.93 -7.27
C CYS A 208 18.81 -7.44 -6.07
N ASN A 209 19.48 -8.10 -5.11
CA ASN A 209 18.85 -8.65 -3.91
C ASN A 209 19.54 -8.13 -2.65
N GLY A 210 18.78 -7.77 -1.60
CA GLY A 210 19.42 -7.22 -0.41
C GLY A 210 18.51 -6.70 0.68
N THR A 211 19.02 -5.76 1.48
CA THR A 211 18.21 -5.07 2.50
C THR A 211 17.71 -3.74 1.95
N ASP A 212 18.61 -2.87 1.48
CA ASP A 212 18.36 -1.63 0.76
C ASP A 212 18.88 -1.78 -0.68
N VAL A 213 17.97 -1.76 -1.66
CA VAL A 213 18.29 -2.07 -3.06
C VAL A 213 17.71 -1.02 -3.98
N THR A 214 18.55 -0.50 -4.87
CA THR A 214 18.13 0.36 -5.99
C THR A 214 18.61 -0.21 -7.32
N CYS A 215 17.67 -0.54 -8.20
CA CYS A 215 17.92 -1.01 -9.57
C CYS A 215 17.45 0.02 -10.59
N ASN A 216 18.36 0.51 -11.42
CA ASN A 216 18.05 1.42 -12.52
C ASN A 216 18.40 0.74 -13.86
N GLY A 217 17.41 0.40 -14.66
CA GLY A 217 17.67 -0.16 -15.99
C GLY A 217 16.43 -0.29 -16.85
N THR A 218 16.56 -0.74 -18.09
CA THR A 218 15.38 -0.96 -18.94
C THR A 218 14.49 -2.05 -18.32
N ASN A 219 15.11 -3.16 -17.91
CA ASN A 219 14.49 -4.25 -17.16
C ASN A 219 15.10 -4.26 -15.76
N ALA A 220 14.38 -3.71 -14.77
CA ALA A 220 14.88 -3.55 -13.41
C ALA A 220 14.12 -4.47 -12.44
N THR A 221 14.82 -5.40 -11.81
CA THR A 221 14.28 -6.28 -10.77
C THR A 221 15.00 -6.06 -9.45
N SER A 222 14.28 -5.79 -8.36
CA SER A 222 14.87 -5.75 -7.02
C SER A 222 14.09 -6.58 -6.00
N ASN A 223 14.80 -7.28 -5.12
CA ASN A 223 14.21 -7.99 -3.98
C ASN A 223 14.90 -7.56 -2.70
N GLY A 224 14.23 -6.82 -1.83
CA GLY A 224 14.82 -6.40 -0.57
C GLY A 224 13.82 -5.97 0.48
N THR A 225 14.28 -5.58 1.67
CA THR A 225 13.39 -4.98 2.66
C THR A 225 12.89 -3.63 2.15
N ASP A 226 13.82 -2.79 1.70
CA ASP A 226 13.62 -1.50 1.06
C ASP A 226 14.08 -1.63 -0.40
N ALA A 227 13.15 -1.57 -1.34
CA ALA A 227 13.40 -1.93 -2.74
C ALA A 227 12.91 -0.85 -3.70
N THR A 228 13.82 -0.34 -4.53
CA THR A 228 13.55 0.67 -5.56
C THR A 228 13.91 0.16 -6.95
N CYS A 229 12.98 0.28 -7.91
CA CYS A 229 13.18 -0.09 -9.32
C CYS A 229 12.82 1.08 -10.23
N ASN A 230 13.74 1.52 -11.09
CA ASN A 230 13.47 2.52 -12.11
C ASN A 230 13.77 1.95 -13.48
N GLY A 231 12.75 1.79 -14.31
CA GLY A 231 12.93 1.17 -15.62
C GLY A 231 11.74 1.19 -16.53
N ARG A 232 11.89 0.73 -17.77
CA ARG A 232 10.72 0.53 -18.63
C ARG A 232 9.85 -0.57 -18.03
N ASP A 233 10.47 -1.70 -17.71
CA ASP A 233 9.86 -2.88 -17.11
C ASP A 233 10.45 -3.03 -15.70
N ALA A 234 9.69 -2.67 -14.67
CA ALA A 234 10.18 -2.57 -13.29
C ALA A 234 9.44 -3.54 -12.37
N THR A 235 10.17 -4.46 -11.73
CA THR A 235 9.63 -5.45 -10.79
C THR A 235 10.33 -5.37 -9.44
N CYS A 236 9.61 -4.98 -8.39
CA CYS A 236 10.19 -4.91 -7.05
C CYS A 236 9.42 -5.80 -6.06
N ASN A 237 10.13 -6.49 -5.17
CA ASN A 237 9.53 -7.25 -4.08
C ASN A 237 10.16 -6.87 -2.73
N GLY A 238 9.35 -6.63 -1.70
CA GLY A 238 9.90 -6.22 -0.41
C GLY A 238 8.92 -5.91 0.71
N THR A 239 9.42 -5.25 1.76
CA THR A 239 8.54 -4.67 2.80
C THR A 239 8.10 -3.29 2.36
N ASP A 240 9.05 -2.40 2.06
CA ASP A 240 8.83 -1.04 1.56
C ASP A 240 9.33 -0.93 0.12
N VAL A 241 8.42 -0.74 -0.82
CA VAL A 241 8.71 -0.87 -2.25
C VAL A 241 8.29 0.38 -3.02
N THR A 242 9.18 0.87 -3.88
CA THR A 242 8.86 1.92 -4.85
C THR A 242 9.35 1.54 -6.25
N SER A 243 8.46 1.58 -7.25
CA SER A 243 8.86 1.35 -8.63
C SER A 243 8.35 2.44 -9.57
N ASN A 244 9.19 2.88 -10.50
CA ASN A 244 8.84 3.85 -11.54
C ASN A 244 9.12 3.26 -12.93
N GLY A 245 8.17 3.39 -13.86
CA GLY A 245 8.37 2.86 -15.20
C GLY A 245 7.24 3.00 -16.21
N THR A 246 7.28 2.18 -17.26
CA THR A 246 6.13 2.01 -18.18
C THR A 246 5.27 0.86 -17.67
N ASP A 247 5.87 -0.31 -17.50
CA ASP A 247 5.24 -1.55 -17.07
C ASP A 247 5.79 -1.92 -15.69
N VAL A 248 4.98 -1.77 -14.64
CA VAL A 248 5.45 -1.80 -13.25
C VAL A 248 4.68 -2.84 -12.45
N THR A 249 5.42 -3.70 -11.73
CA THR A 249 4.86 -4.67 -10.79
C THR A 249 5.58 -4.58 -9.45
N CYS A 250 4.83 -4.40 -8.35
CA CYS A 250 5.37 -4.32 -7.00
C CYS A 250 4.65 -5.33 -6.09
N ASN A 251 5.38 -6.13 -5.31
CA ASN A 251 4.78 -6.99 -4.28
C ASN A 251 5.41 -6.74 -2.90
N GLY A 252 4.61 -6.60 -1.85
CA GLY A 252 5.17 -6.32 -0.54
C GLY A 252 4.19 -5.99 0.58
N THR A 253 4.65 -5.27 1.60
CA THR A 253 3.78 -4.77 2.66
C THR A 253 3.28 -3.37 2.32
N ASP A 254 4.20 -2.44 2.10
CA ASP A 254 3.96 -1.06 1.70
C ASP A 254 4.53 -0.86 0.29
N VAL A 255 3.64 -0.73 -0.70
CA VAL A 255 4.02 -0.73 -2.11
C VAL A 255 3.53 0.51 -2.84
N MET A 256 4.41 1.11 -3.64
CA MET A 256 4.11 2.23 -4.52
C MET A 256 4.60 1.93 -5.93
N CYS A 257 3.69 1.77 -6.89
CA CYS A 257 4.01 1.66 -8.30
C CYS A 257 3.57 2.93 -9.06
N ASN A 258 4.45 3.46 -9.89
CA ASN A 258 4.18 4.62 -10.74
C ASN A 258 4.58 4.31 -12.19
N GLY A 259 3.60 4.08 -13.07
CA GLY A 259 3.89 3.77 -14.45
C GLY A 259 2.69 3.90 -15.37
N THR A 260 2.81 3.57 -16.65
CA THR A 260 1.63 3.56 -17.54
C THR A 260 0.72 2.40 -17.15
N ASP A 261 1.30 1.21 -16.98
CA ASP A 261 0.65 -0.01 -16.53
C ASP A 261 1.22 -0.37 -15.15
N ALA A 262 0.49 -0.07 -14.07
CA ALA A 262 0.99 -0.17 -12.70
C ALA A 262 0.21 -1.20 -11.88
N THR A 263 0.88 -2.26 -11.41
CA THR A 263 0.29 -3.33 -10.60
C THR A 263 0.94 -3.42 -9.21
N CYS A 264 0.18 -3.11 -8.15
CA CYS A 264 0.60 -3.22 -6.76
C CYS A 264 -0.09 -4.39 -6.05
N ASN A 265 0.66 -5.26 -5.39
CA ASN A 265 0.11 -6.24 -4.45
C ASN A 265 0.75 -6.06 -3.08
N GLY A 266 0.02 -5.54 -2.10
CA GLY A 266 0.57 -5.39 -0.75
C GLY A 266 -0.48 -5.06 0.30
N THR A 267 -0.08 -5.00 1.57
CA THR A 267 -1.01 -4.63 2.64
C THR A 267 -1.49 -3.20 2.43
N ASN A 268 -0.57 -2.27 2.20
CA ASN A 268 -0.80 -0.89 1.80
C ASN A 268 -0.32 -0.72 0.34
N ALA A 269 -1.24 -0.60 -0.60
CA ALA A 269 -0.94 -0.60 -2.03
C ALA A 269 -1.34 0.70 -2.71
N THR A 270 -0.38 1.39 -3.32
CA THR A 270 -0.62 2.61 -4.09
C THR A 270 -0.15 2.49 -5.55
N SER A 271 -1.07 2.58 -6.51
CA SER A 271 -0.73 2.60 -7.96
C SER A 271 -1.13 3.90 -8.62
N ASN A 272 -0.20 4.52 -9.35
CA ASN A 272 -0.48 5.67 -10.22
C ASN A 272 -0.14 5.29 -11.66
N GLY A 273 -1.11 5.35 -12.56
CA GLY A 273 -0.88 5.04 -13.96
C GLY A 273 -2.03 5.29 -14.90
N THR A 274 -1.88 4.99 -16.18
CA THR A 274 -3.05 4.97 -17.09
C THR A 274 -3.92 3.78 -16.73
N ASP A 275 -3.29 2.61 -16.61
CA ASP A 275 -3.90 1.35 -16.19
C ASP A 275 -3.36 0.99 -14.80
N ALA A 276 -4.16 1.24 -13.76
CA ALA A 276 -3.74 1.07 -12.37
C ALA A 276 -4.49 -0.09 -11.71
N THR A 277 -3.75 -1.13 -11.32
CA THR A 277 -4.26 -2.28 -10.57
C THR A 277 -3.65 -2.34 -9.19
N CYS A 278 -4.47 -2.60 -8.16
CA CYS A 278 -3.99 -2.80 -6.80
C CYS A 278 -4.76 -3.91 -6.08
N ASN A 279 -4.06 -4.76 -5.32
CA ASN A 279 -4.66 -5.73 -4.41
C ASN A 279 -4.05 -5.59 -3.00
N GLY A 280 -4.89 -5.51 -1.96
CA GLY A 280 -4.37 -5.27 -0.61
C GLY A 280 -5.38 -5.21 0.53
N THR A 281 -4.94 -4.70 1.68
CA THR A 281 -5.86 -4.33 2.76
C THR A 281 -6.31 -2.89 2.56
N ASP A 282 -5.34 -1.97 2.47
CA ASP A 282 -5.56 -0.55 2.23
C ASP A 282 -5.03 -0.19 0.84
N VAL A 283 -5.92 0.25 -0.04
CA VAL A 283 -5.64 0.37 -1.47
C VAL A 283 -5.97 1.77 -1.95
N THR A 284 -5.02 2.39 -2.65
CA THR A 284 -5.23 3.65 -3.37
C THR A 284 -4.76 3.54 -4.81
N CYS A 285 -5.61 3.81 -5.79
CA CYS A 285 -5.18 3.81 -7.19
C CYS A 285 -5.68 5.04 -7.94
N ASN A 286 -4.83 5.64 -8.79
CA ASN A 286 -5.18 6.78 -9.62
C ASN A 286 -4.83 6.48 -11.09
N GLY A 287 -5.80 6.68 -12.00
CA GLY A 287 -5.54 6.46 -13.41
C GLY A 287 -6.68 6.75 -14.37
N THR A 288 -6.58 6.25 -15.60
CA THR A 288 -7.70 6.27 -16.55
C THR A 288 -8.56 5.03 -16.32
N ASP A 289 -7.94 3.85 -16.36
CA ASP A 289 -8.56 2.56 -16.14
C ASP A 289 -8.03 1.96 -14.83
N VAL A 290 -8.91 1.80 -13.85
CA VAL A 290 -8.52 1.48 -12.47
C VAL A 290 -9.24 0.24 -11.96
N THR A 291 -8.48 -0.72 -11.44
CA THR A 291 -9.02 -1.93 -10.81
C THR A 291 -8.43 -2.15 -9.43
N CYS A 292 -9.28 -2.18 -8.40
CA CYS A 292 -8.84 -2.25 -7.01
C CYS A 292 -9.57 -3.39 -6.27
N ASN A 293 -8.83 -4.22 -5.52
CA ASN A 293 -9.42 -5.18 -4.58
C ASN A 293 -8.79 -5.05 -3.20
N GLY A 294 -9.57 -4.83 -2.16
CA GLY A 294 -9.04 -4.81 -0.79
C GLY A 294 -10.08 -4.72 0.30
N THR A 295 -9.68 -4.35 1.52
CA THR A 295 -10.64 -4.07 2.60
C THR A 295 -11.09 -2.62 2.51
N ASP A 296 -10.13 -1.69 2.49
CA ASP A 296 -10.34 -0.24 2.39
C ASP A 296 -9.80 0.22 1.03
N VAL A 297 -10.67 0.71 0.17
CA VAL A 297 -10.36 0.96 -1.25
C VAL A 297 -10.70 2.39 -1.62
N THR A 298 -9.73 3.14 -2.15
CA THR A 298 -9.92 4.47 -2.71
C THR A 298 -9.39 4.55 -4.14
N CYS A 299 -10.25 4.81 -5.12
CA CYS A 299 -9.84 4.79 -6.52
C CYS A 299 -10.34 6.05 -7.25
N ASN A 300 -9.46 6.69 -8.03
CA ASN A 300 -9.79 7.86 -8.83
C ASN A 300 -9.44 7.61 -10.30
N GLY A 301 -10.38 7.81 -11.23
CA GLY A 301 -10.08 7.69 -12.64
C GLY A 301 -11.22 7.99 -13.61
N THR A 302 -11.14 7.48 -14.83
CA THR A 302 -12.24 7.58 -15.81
C THR A 302 -13.12 6.36 -15.70
N ASP A 303 -12.54 5.16 -15.84
CA ASP A 303 -13.19 3.86 -15.72
C ASP A 303 -12.65 3.16 -14.48
N VAL A 304 -13.49 3.01 -13.45
CA VAL A 304 -13.06 2.56 -12.12
C VAL A 304 -13.86 1.33 -11.70
N THR A 305 -13.17 0.27 -11.32
CA THR A 305 -13.75 -0.95 -10.74
C THR A 305 -13.13 -1.25 -9.39
N CYS A 306 -13.95 -1.31 -8.34
CA CYS A 306 -13.50 -1.49 -6.97
C CYS A 306 -14.25 -2.63 -6.28
N ASN A 307 -13.55 -3.49 -5.55
CA ASN A 307 -14.17 -4.48 -4.65
C ASN A 307 -13.54 -4.40 -3.26
N GLY A 308 -14.36 -4.28 -2.21
CA GLY A 308 -13.85 -4.32 -0.84
C GLY A 308 -14.89 -4.27 0.26
N MET A 309 -14.48 -3.96 1.49
CA MET A 309 -15.43 -3.72 2.58
C MET A 309 -15.88 -2.26 2.56
N ASP A 310 -14.93 -1.33 2.59
CA ASP A 310 -15.14 0.11 2.56
C ASP A 310 -14.57 0.67 1.24
N VAL A 311 -15.44 1.16 0.37
CA VAL A 311 -15.08 1.47 -1.02
C VAL A 311 -15.43 2.91 -1.35
N THR A 312 -14.46 3.69 -1.81
CA THR A 312 -14.64 5.05 -2.35
C THR A 312 -14.11 5.13 -3.77
N CYS A 313 -14.99 5.36 -4.75
CA CYS A 313 -14.59 5.39 -6.16
C CYS A 313 -15.09 6.67 -6.83
N ASN A 314 -14.15 7.45 -7.37
CA ASN A 314 -14.42 8.68 -8.11
C ASN A 314 -14.02 8.48 -9.57
N GLY A 315 -14.98 8.42 -10.48
CA GLY A 315 -14.66 8.39 -11.90
C GLY A 315 -15.86 8.51 -12.79
N THR A 316 -15.65 8.83 -14.07
CA THR A 316 -16.74 8.99 -15.04
C THR A 316 -17.66 7.78 -15.07
N ASN A 317 -17.08 6.57 -15.13
CA ASN A 317 -17.76 5.28 -15.01
C ASN A 317 -17.23 4.55 -13.78
N ALA A 318 -18.03 4.48 -12.71
CA ALA A 318 -17.61 3.88 -11.44
C ALA A 318 -18.45 2.61 -11.15
N THR A 319 -17.79 1.47 -11.04
CA THR A 319 -18.38 0.20 -10.58
C THR A 319 -17.77 -0.18 -9.24
N SER A 320 -18.60 -0.44 -8.23
CA SER A 320 -18.11 -0.70 -6.88
C SER A 320 -18.93 -1.77 -6.15
N ASN A 321 -18.26 -2.72 -5.52
CA ASN A 321 -18.90 -3.74 -4.69
C ASN A 321 -18.28 -3.72 -3.29
N GLY A 322 -19.11 -3.65 -2.25
CA GLY A 322 -18.61 -3.79 -0.89
C GLY A 322 -19.66 -3.82 0.20
N THR A 323 -19.27 -3.56 1.44
CA THR A 323 -20.22 -3.40 2.55
C THR A 323 -20.68 -1.95 2.60
N ASP A 324 -19.73 -1.01 2.66
CA ASP A 324 -19.94 0.42 2.66
C ASP A 324 -19.35 1.01 1.38
N VAL A 325 -20.19 1.59 0.53
CA VAL A 325 -19.80 2.02 -0.82
C VAL A 325 -20.15 3.48 -1.05
N ALA A 326 -19.16 4.28 -1.42
CA ALA A 326 -19.29 5.66 -1.84
C ALA A 326 -18.80 5.83 -3.28
N CYS A 327 -19.70 6.18 -4.19
CA CYS A 327 -19.36 6.37 -5.61
C CYS A 327 -19.68 7.80 -6.06
N ASN A 328 -18.81 8.39 -6.85
CA ASN A 328 -19.06 9.66 -7.53
C ASN A 328 -18.63 9.56 -8.99
N GLY A 329 -19.59 9.67 -9.91
CA GLY A 329 -19.32 9.50 -11.33
C GLY A 329 -20.41 10.01 -12.23
N THR A 330 -20.20 10.03 -13.55
CA THR A 330 -21.32 10.28 -14.46
C THR A 330 -22.24 9.07 -14.48
N ASP A 331 -21.65 7.88 -14.60
CA ASP A 331 -22.32 6.58 -14.55
C ASP A 331 -21.80 5.81 -13.34
N ALA A 332 -22.64 5.55 -12.34
CA ALA A 332 -22.26 4.88 -11.10
C ALA A 332 -23.08 3.59 -10.89
N THR A 333 -22.42 2.44 -10.77
CA THR A 333 -23.03 1.14 -10.46
C THR A 333 -22.45 0.58 -9.16
N CYS A 334 -23.24 0.56 -8.10
CA CYS A 334 -22.72 0.26 -6.76
C CYS A 334 -23.58 -0.79 -6.04
N ASN A 335 -22.94 -1.82 -5.49
CA ASN A 335 -23.59 -2.89 -4.74
C ASN A 335 -23.01 -2.99 -3.34
N GLY A 336 -23.86 -3.00 -2.30
CA GLY A 336 -23.39 -3.22 -0.94
C GLY A 336 -24.46 -3.28 0.13
N THR A 337 -24.09 -3.12 1.40
CA THR A 337 -25.07 -2.98 2.49
C THR A 337 -25.50 -1.53 2.60
N ASP A 338 -24.52 -0.62 2.71
CA ASP A 338 -24.73 0.83 2.80
C ASP A 338 -24.10 1.49 1.56
N VAL A 339 -24.94 2.07 0.70
CA VAL A 339 -24.52 2.59 -0.61
C VAL A 339 -24.86 4.08 -0.71
N THR A 340 -23.87 4.92 -0.98
CA THR A 340 -24.03 6.32 -1.35
C THR A 340 -23.48 6.56 -2.75
N CYS A 341 -24.30 7.05 -3.68
CA CYS A 341 -23.86 7.35 -5.04
C CYS A 341 -24.29 8.74 -5.49
N ASN A 342 -23.40 9.43 -6.21
CA ASN A 342 -23.72 10.68 -6.89
C ASN A 342 -23.36 10.55 -8.38
N GLY A 343 -24.24 10.98 -9.27
CA GLY A 343 -23.95 10.99 -10.69
C GLY A 343 -25.04 11.48 -11.61
N THR A 344 -24.92 11.23 -12.91
CA THR A 344 -26.00 11.45 -13.88
C THR A 344 -26.86 10.20 -13.95
N ASP A 345 -26.25 9.05 -14.23
CA ASP A 345 -26.89 7.74 -14.34
C ASP A 345 -26.41 6.84 -13.20
N VAL A 346 -27.32 6.50 -12.28
CA VAL A 346 -26.95 5.85 -11.03
C VAL A 346 -27.74 4.56 -10.83
N THR A 347 -27.05 3.44 -10.66
CA THR A 347 -27.63 2.13 -10.31
C THR A 347 -27.08 1.65 -8.98
N CYS A 348 -27.93 1.54 -7.97
CA CYS A 348 -27.55 1.16 -6.61
C CYS A 348 -28.32 -0.10 -6.14
N ASN A 349 -27.64 -1.09 -5.58
CA ASN A 349 -28.29 -2.21 -4.89
C ASN A 349 -27.73 -2.34 -3.46
N GLY A 350 -28.59 -2.34 -2.46
CA GLY A 350 -28.15 -2.60 -1.09
C GLY A 350 -29.25 -2.67 -0.05
N THR A 351 -28.90 -2.62 1.23
CA THR A 351 -29.91 -2.55 2.32
C THR A 351 -30.31 -1.10 2.53
N ASP A 352 -29.33 -0.22 2.74
CA ASP A 352 -29.50 1.21 2.91
C ASP A 352 -28.85 1.94 1.73
N VAL A 353 -29.66 2.64 0.93
CA VAL A 353 -29.25 3.22 -0.35
C VAL A 353 -29.55 4.71 -0.36
N ARG A 354 -28.54 5.53 -0.66
CA ARG A 354 -28.68 6.98 -0.85
C ARG A 354 -28.09 7.42 -2.17
N CYS A 355 -28.93 7.72 -3.15
CA CYS A 355 -28.46 8.03 -4.50
C CYS A 355 -28.95 9.42 -4.96
N ASN A 356 -28.09 10.15 -5.66
CA ASN A 356 -28.39 11.48 -6.19
C ASN A 356 -27.96 11.55 -7.65
N GLY A 357 -28.89 11.82 -8.56
CA GLY A 357 -28.55 11.98 -9.97
C GLY A 357 -29.69 12.38 -10.87
N THR A 358 -29.50 12.29 -12.19
CA THR A 358 -30.54 12.59 -13.17
C THR A 358 -31.44 11.37 -13.35
N ASP A 359 -30.84 10.23 -13.69
CA ASP A 359 -31.52 8.95 -13.89
C ASP A 359 -31.05 7.95 -12.83
N VAL A 360 -31.94 7.58 -11.90
CA VAL A 360 -31.57 6.76 -10.72
C VAL A 360 -32.38 5.47 -10.69
N THR A 361 -31.70 4.33 -10.63
CA THR A 361 -32.29 3.02 -10.35
C THR A 361 -31.75 2.49 -9.03
N CYS A 362 -32.62 2.25 -8.05
CA CYS A 362 -32.20 1.75 -6.73
C CYS A 362 -33.04 0.56 -6.27
N ASN A 363 -32.39 -0.46 -5.74
CA ASN A 363 -33.05 -1.57 -5.06
C ASN A 363 -32.51 -1.69 -3.63
N GLY A 364 -33.39 -1.71 -2.63
CA GLY A 364 -32.98 -1.97 -1.27
C GLY A 364 -34.08 -2.07 -0.23
N THR A 365 -33.74 -2.05 1.04
CA THR A 365 -34.72 -2.01 2.15
C THR A 365 -35.08 -0.56 2.42
N ASN A 366 -34.10 0.28 2.73
CA ASN A 366 -34.25 1.72 2.94
C ASN A 366 -33.61 2.47 1.78
N VAL A 367 -34.40 3.21 1.01
CA VAL A 367 -33.92 3.92 -0.18
C VAL A 367 -34.23 5.41 -0.07
N THR A 368 -33.22 6.25 -0.17
CA THR A 368 -33.35 7.71 -0.28
C THR A 368 -32.76 8.18 -1.59
N CYS A 369 -33.60 8.68 -2.50
CA CYS A 369 -33.13 9.12 -3.82
C CYS A 369 -33.51 10.57 -4.10
N ASN A 370 -32.60 11.31 -4.72
CA ASN A 370 -32.91 12.59 -5.35
C ASN A 370 -32.59 12.51 -6.83
N GLY A 371 -33.51 12.93 -7.70
CA GLY A 371 -33.22 12.95 -9.13
C GLY A 371 -34.37 13.26 -10.05
N THR A 372 -34.12 13.32 -11.36
CA THR A 372 -35.15 13.71 -12.33
C THR A 372 -36.02 12.56 -12.80
N ASP A 373 -35.47 11.37 -13.09
CA ASP A 373 -36.18 10.12 -13.37
C ASP A 373 -35.68 9.05 -12.39
N VAL A 374 -36.55 8.56 -11.52
CA VAL A 374 -36.17 7.63 -10.45
C VAL A 374 -37.02 6.37 -10.44
N LYS A 375 -36.36 5.21 -10.49
CA LYS A 375 -36.94 3.88 -10.35
C LYS A 375 -36.42 3.23 -9.06
N CYS A 376 -37.27 3.17 -8.04
CA CYS A 376 -36.91 2.57 -6.76
C CYS A 376 -37.76 1.35 -6.42
N ASN A 377 -37.12 0.29 -5.95
CA ASN A 377 -37.80 -0.84 -5.32
C ASN A 377 -37.26 -1.03 -3.90
N GLY A 378 -38.09 -0.77 -2.88
CA GLY A 378 -37.68 -1.00 -1.51
C GLY A 378 -38.81 -0.91 -0.49
N THR A 379 -38.55 -1.40 0.74
CA THR A 379 -39.59 -1.47 1.77
C THR A 379 -39.90 -0.14 2.42
N ASP A 380 -38.93 0.77 2.42
CA ASP A 380 -39.02 2.15 2.90
C ASP A 380 -38.34 3.05 1.86
N VAL A 381 -39.13 3.79 1.08
CA VAL A 381 -38.61 4.63 -0.02
C VAL A 381 -38.93 6.09 0.23
N THR A 382 -37.91 6.94 0.23
CA THR A 382 -38.04 8.40 0.23
C THR A 382 -37.45 8.96 -1.06
N TRP A 383 -38.23 9.73 -1.81
CA TRP A 383 -37.75 10.35 -3.04
C TRP A 383 -38.19 11.81 -3.19
N ASN A 384 -37.30 12.63 -3.75
CA ASN A 384 -37.60 14.00 -4.21
C ASN A 384 -37.07 14.24 -5.63
N GLY A 385 -37.91 14.77 -6.53
CA GLY A 385 -37.52 14.96 -7.92
C GLY A 385 -38.63 15.40 -8.87
N THR A 386 -38.49 15.14 -10.17
CA THR A 386 -39.55 15.37 -11.19
C THR A 386 -40.40 14.11 -11.38
N ASP A 387 -39.80 13.00 -11.79
CA ASP A 387 -40.52 11.79 -12.18
C ASP A 387 -40.05 10.59 -11.33
N ALA A 388 -41.01 9.86 -10.73
CA ALA A 388 -40.70 8.67 -9.94
C ALA A 388 -41.63 7.51 -10.19
N THR A 389 -41.04 6.32 -10.29
CA THR A 389 -41.73 5.03 -10.15
C THR A 389 -41.19 4.29 -8.93
N CYS A 390 -42.04 4.08 -7.92
CA CYS A 390 -41.67 3.37 -6.70
C CYS A 390 -42.57 2.14 -6.48
N ASN A 391 -41.99 1.01 -6.10
CA ASN A 391 -42.73 -0.20 -5.77
C ASN A 391 -42.26 -0.76 -4.41
N ARG A 392 -43.22 -1.28 -3.61
CA ARG A 392 -43.17 -1.89 -2.24
C ARG A 392 -43.78 -1.02 -1.13
N THR A 393 -43.72 -1.51 0.10
CA THR A 393 -44.29 -0.95 1.34
C THR A 393 -43.72 0.45 1.63
N ASP A 394 -44.39 1.24 2.48
CA ASP A 394 -43.93 2.53 3.02
C ASP A 394 -43.15 3.46 2.06
N THR A 395 -43.87 4.09 1.13
CA THR A 395 -43.31 4.98 0.10
C THR A 395 -43.67 6.44 0.35
N THR A 396 -42.69 7.34 0.39
CA THR A 396 -42.85 8.79 0.40
C THR A 396 -42.22 9.42 -0.84
N CYS A 397 -43.02 10.02 -1.72
CA CYS A 397 -42.54 10.61 -2.97
C CYS A 397 -43.00 12.07 -3.12
N ASN A 398 -42.09 12.97 -3.50
CA ASN A 398 -42.40 14.36 -3.81
C ASN A 398 -41.86 14.74 -5.21
N GLY A 399 -42.73 15.04 -6.17
CA GLY A 399 -42.29 15.48 -7.50
C GLY A 399 -43.38 15.96 -8.45
N THR A 400 -43.11 16.10 -9.74
CA THR A 400 -44.14 16.45 -10.73
C THR A 400 -45.00 15.24 -11.07
N ASP A 401 -44.39 14.14 -11.50
CA ASP A 401 -45.09 12.94 -11.96
C ASP A 401 -44.71 11.73 -11.10
N VAL A 402 -45.67 11.21 -10.34
CA VAL A 402 -45.42 10.19 -9.30
C VAL A 402 -46.26 8.95 -9.55
N ARG A 403 -45.61 7.80 -9.74
CA ARG A 403 -46.25 6.48 -9.86
C ARG A 403 -45.78 5.54 -8.75
N CYS A 404 -46.68 5.18 -7.84
CA CYS A 404 -46.32 4.33 -6.69
C CYS A 404 -47.23 3.10 -6.56
N ASN A 405 -46.65 1.94 -6.23
CA ASN A 405 -47.39 0.73 -5.89
C ASN A 405 -46.91 0.17 -4.54
N GLY A 406 -47.75 0.23 -3.49
CA GLY A 406 -47.30 -0.10 -2.13
C GLY A 406 -48.41 -0.33 -1.12
N THR A 407 -48.09 -0.79 0.09
CA THR A 407 -49.10 -0.92 1.16
C THR A 407 -49.46 0.41 1.78
N ASP A 408 -48.47 1.27 2.00
CA ASP A 408 -48.61 2.53 2.71
C ASP A 408 -47.85 3.60 1.90
N VAL A 409 -48.58 4.52 1.27
CA VAL A 409 -48.02 5.42 0.25
C VAL A 409 -48.40 6.87 0.53
N THR A 410 -47.41 7.75 0.64
CA THR A 410 -47.59 9.20 0.70
C THR A 410 -46.95 9.86 -0.51
N CYS A 411 -47.76 10.45 -1.38
CA CYS A 411 -47.28 11.10 -2.60
C CYS A 411 -47.75 12.55 -2.68
N ASN A 412 -46.82 13.46 -2.99
CA ASN A 412 -47.14 14.85 -3.32
C ASN A 412 -46.63 15.14 -4.74
N GLY A 413 -47.49 15.67 -5.61
CA GLY A 413 -47.04 16.09 -6.94
C GLY A 413 -48.06 16.79 -7.82
N MET A 414 -47.74 17.01 -9.09
CA MET A 414 -48.70 17.53 -10.06
C MET A 414 -49.62 16.38 -10.49
N ASP A 415 -49.03 15.31 -11.01
CA ASP A 415 -49.71 14.13 -11.53
C ASP A 415 -49.34 12.90 -10.70
N VAL A 416 -50.28 12.40 -9.90
CA VAL A 416 -50.03 11.32 -8.93
C VAL A 416 -50.89 10.10 -9.25
N THR A 417 -50.27 8.97 -9.56
CA THR A 417 -50.93 7.66 -9.69
C THR A 417 -50.43 6.72 -8.60
N CYS A 418 -51.28 6.28 -7.67
CA CYS A 418 -50.88 5.26 -6.70
C CYS A 418 -51.84 4.07 -6.63
N ASN A 419 -51.31 2.87 -6.39
CA ASN A 419 -52.09 1.69 -6.07
C ASN A 419 -51.63 1.12 -4.71
N GLY A 420 -52.55 0.81 -3.79
CA GLY A 420 -52.13 0.34 -2.47
C GLY A 420 -53.21 0.03 -1.44
N THR A 421 -52.81 -0.35 -0.22
CA THR A 421 -53.78 -0.62 0.87
C THR A 421 -54.19 0.64 1.63
N THR A 422 -53.23 1.50 1.97
CA THR A 422 -53.45 2.82 2.56
C THR A 422 -52.64 3.86 1.79
N ALA A 423 -53.21 5.02 1.49
CA ALA A 423 -52.45 6.10 0.86
C ALA A 423 -52.97 7.50 1.17
N THR A 424 -52.03 8.46 1.18
CA THR A 424 -52.31 9.89 1.14
C THR A 424 -51.66 10.49 -0.11
N SER A 425 -52.47 10.94 -1.06
CA SER A 425 -52.00 11.60 -2.28
C SER A 425 -52.48 13.06 -2.31
N ASN A 426 -51.59 13.96 -2.72
CA ASN A 426 -51.88 15.38 -2.85
C ASN A 426 -51.33 15.91 -4.17
N GLY A 427 -52.17 16.49 -5.03
CA GLY A 427 -51.71 17.03 -6.30
C GLY A 427 -52.76 17.75 -7.15
N THR A 428 -52.43 18.13 -8.38
CA THR A 428 -53.44 18.70 -9.30
C THR A 428 -54.30 17.59 -9.88
N ASP A 429 -53.67 16.55 -10.44
CA ASP A 429 -54.33 15.39 -11.03
C ASP A 429 -53.93 14.13 -10.25
N VAL A 430 -54.91 13.49 -9.60
CA VAL A 430 -54.66 12.36 -8.70
C VAL A 430 -55.51 11.16 -9.12
N ALA A 431 -54.89 10.00 -9.33
CA ALA A 431 -55.56 8.74 -9.60
C ALA A 431 -55.13 7.68 -8.58
N TRP A 432 -56.09 7.05 -7.91
CA TRP A 432 -55.81 6.05 -6.89
C TRP A 432 -56.71 4.81 -6.97
N ASN A 433 -56.13 3.62 -6.74
CA ASN A 433 -56.87 2.36 -6.59
C ASN A 433 -56.38 1.55 -5.38
N GLY A 434 -57.29 1.19 -4.46
CA GLY A 434 -56.88 0.49 -3.23
C GLY A 434 -57.99 0.27 -2.19
N THR A 435 -57.65 -0.03 -0.94
CA THR A 435 -58.63 -0.21 0.16
C THR A 435 -58.99 1.09 0.89
N ASP A 436 -58.01 1.82 1.45
CA ASP A 436 -58.20 3.06 2.20
C ASP A 436 -57.44 4.25 1.56
N ALA A 437 -58.15 5.26 1.05
CA ALA A 437 -57.52 6.40 0.36
C ALA A 437 -57.86 7.76 0.97
N THR A 438 -56.86 8.64 1.00
CA THR A 438 -57.04 10.09 1.14
C THR A 438 -56.43 10.80 -0.06
N CYS A 439 -57.26 11.29 -0.97
CA CYS A 439 -56.79 12.07 -2.12
C CYS A 439 -57.17 13.55 -1.96
N LYS A 440 -56.21 14.44 -2.20
CA LYS A 440 -56.42 15.89 -2.18
C LYS A 440 -55.98 16.48 -3.52
N GLY A 441 -56.83 17.26 -4.18
CA GLY A 441 -56.44 17.84 -5.48
C GLY A 441 -57.50 18.56 -6.30
N THR A 442 -57.14 18.97 -7.51
CA THR A 442 -58.02 19.74 -8.42
C THR A 442 -58.82 18.84 -9.36
N ASN A 443 -58.31 17.66 -9.69
CA ASN A 443 -58.97 16.55 -10.37
C ASN A 443 -58.56 15.23 -9.70
N ALA A 444 -59.34 14.71 -8.75
CA ALA A 444 -58.96 13.50 -8.01
C ALA A 444 -59.92 12.32 -8.24
N THR A 445 -59.41 11.18 -8.70
CA THR A 445 -60.15 9.91 -8.85
C THR A 445 -59.64 8.89 -7.84
N CYS A 446 -60.50 8.45 -6.91
CA CYS A 446 -60.09 7.52 -5.84
C CYS A 446 -61.04 6.33 -5.77
N ASN A 447 -60.53 5.15 -6.11
CA ASN A 447 -61.30 3.91 -6.19
C ASN A 447 -60.92 3.01 -5.01
N GLY A 448 -61.79 2.84 -4.02
CA GLY A 448 -61.51 1.96 -2.88
C GLY A 448 -62.57 1.88 -1.80
N THR A 449 -62.50 0.85 -0.97
CA THR A 449 -63.53 0.53 0.03
C THR A 449 -63.82 1.68 1.00
N ASP A 450 -62.80 2.44 1.42
CA ASP A 450 -62.91 3.64 2.26
C ASP A 450 -62.09 4.80 1.67
N ALA A 451 -62.65 5.46 0.64
CA ALA A 451 -62.05 6.63 0.01
C ALA A 451 -62.54 7.96 0.62
N THR A 452 -61.60 8.89 0.84
CA THR A 452 -61.83 10.29 1.19
C THR A 452 -61.21 11.21 0.15
N CYS A 453 -62.04 12.00 -0.52
CA CYS A 453 -61.63 12.98 -1.52
C CYS A 453 -61.83 14.40 -0.97
N ASN A 454 -60.85 15.29 -1.14
CA ASN A 454 -60.97 16.70 -0.75
C ASN A 454 -60.35 17.60 -1.83
N GLY A 455 -61.17 18.34 -2.56
CA GLY A 455 -60.71 19.03 -3.76
C GLY A 455 -61.82 19.67 -4.60
N THR A 456 -61.45 20.37 -5.66
CA THR A 456 -62.36 20.65 -6.78
C THR A 456 -62.36 19.42 -7.71
N ASP A 457 -63.45 19.15 -8.44
CA ASP A 457 -63.59 18.01 -9.37
C ASP A 457 -63.04 16.64 -8.89
N THR A 458 -63.60 16.12 -7.79
CA THR A 458 -63.21 14.80 -7.23
C THR A 458 -64.26 13.70 -7.47
N THR A 459 -63.83 12.55 -7.98
CA THR A 459 -64.62 11.32 -8.11
C THR A 459 -64.14 10.24 -7.15
N CYS A 460 -64.96 9.88 -6.17
CA CYS A 460 -64.66 8.87 -5.15
C CYS A 460 -65.50 7.60 -5.41
N ASN A 461 -64.92 6.57 -6.04
CA ASN A 461 -65.58 5.29 -6.33
C ASN A 461 -65.22 4.25 -5.28
N GLY A 462 -65.78 4.39 -4.09
CA GLY A 462 -65.86 3.29 -3.14
C GLY A 462 -67.18 2.58 -3.24
N MET A 463 -67.20 1.28 -2.96
CA MET A 463 -68.45 0.65 -2.49
C MET A 463 -68.88 1.43 -1.25
N MET A 464 -69.77 2.39 -1.46
CA MET A 464 -70.32 3.19 -0.38
C MET A 464 -70.93 2.25 0.65
N PRO A 465 -70.58 2.47 1.92
CA PRO A 465 -71.65 2.76 2.86
C PRO A 465 -71.55 4.22 3.32
N ARG A 466 -71.00 5.13 2.52
CA ARG A 466 -71.20 6.57 2.76
C ARG A 466 -72.58 7.09 2.35
N VAL A 467 -73.43 6.24 1.75
CA VAL A 467 -74.90 6.41 1.71
C VAL A 467 -75.64 5.47 2.70
N MET A 468 -74.90 4.77 3.56
CA MET A 468 -75.48 3.94 4.64
C MET A 468 -74.95 4.26 6.03
N VAL A 469 -74.33 5.43 6.26
CA VAL A 469 -74.07 5.94 7.63
C VAL A 469 -74.77 7.26 7.92
N ARG A 470 -75.35 7.93 6.91
CA ARG A 470 -76.27 9.05 7.15
C ARG A 470 -77.73 8.62 7.37
N MET A 471 -78.12 7.42 6.94
CA MET A 471 -79.41 6.79 7.33
C MET A 471 -79.29 5.81 8.51
N SER A 472 -78.14 5.13 8.68
CA SER A 472 -77.90 4.27 9.86
C SER A 472 -77.53 5.05 11.12
N GLY A 473 -76.98 6.27 10.98
CA GLY A 473 -76.81 7.21 12.08
C GLY A 473 -78.14 7.76 12.60
N VAL A 474 -79.20 7.76 11.79
CA VAL A 474 -80.55 8.18 12.19
C VAL A 474 -81.35 6.99 12.74
N MET A 475 -81.30 5.80 12.15
CA MET A 475 -82.01 4.62 12.69
C MET A 475 -81.36 3.99 13.93
N VAL A 476 -80.03 4.05 14.12
CA VAL A 476 -79.37 3.62 15.37
C VAL A 476 -79.50 4.69 16.46
N ARG A 477 -79.58 5.99 16.11
CA ARG A 477 -79.98 7.03 17.08
C ARG A 477 -81.45 6.87 17.49
N MET A 478 -82.39 6.59 16.58
CA MET A 478 -83.80 6.34 16.92
C MET A 478 -83.95 5.09 17.81
N SER A 479 -83.25 4.00 17.49
CA SER A 479 -83.30 2.75 18.25
C SER A 479 -82.62 2.85 19.63
N ARG A 480 -81.52 3.62 19.75
CA ARG A 480 -80.88 3.89 21.07
C ARG A 480 -81.62 4.96 21.87
N VAL A 481 -82.38 5.86 21.25
CA VAL A 481 -83.26 6.82 21.95
C VAL A 481 -84.51 6.13 22.49
N MET A 482 -85.15 5.21 21.74
CA MET A 482 -86.28 4.42 22.27
C MET A 482 -85.84 3.45 23.38
N VAL A 483 -84.69 2.78 23.26
CA VAL A 483 -84.18 1.90 24.33
C VAL A 483 -83.68 2.69 25.55
N ARG A 484 -83.14 3.91 25.37
CA ARG A 484 -82.84 4.82 26.50
C ARG A 484 -84.12 5.36 27.14
N MET A 485 -85.15 5.75 26.40
CA MET A 485 -86.43 6.22 26.98
C MET A 485 -87.13 5.12 27.78
N SER A 486 -87.15 3.88 27.28
CA SER A 486 -87.73 2.73 27.99
C SER A 486 -86.91 2.32 29.23
N ARG A 487 -85.59 2.51 29.24
CA ARG A 487 -84.75 2.30 30.44
C ARG A 487 -84.72 3.48 31.41
N VAL A 488 -85.06 4.70 30.97
CA VAL A 488 -85.19 5.89 31.83
C VAL A 488 -86.53 5.87 32.57
N MET A 489 -87.63 5.46 31.93
CA MET A 489 -88.93 5.32 32.62
C MET A 489 -88.94 4.21 33.69
N ILE A 490 -88.14 3.15 33.55
CA ILE A 490 -88.05 2.07 34.56
C ILE A 490 -87.05 2.41 35.69
N ARG A 491 -86.15 3.39 35.49
CA ARG A 491 -85.10 3.75 36.47
C ARG A 491 -85.44 4.98 37.30
N MET A 492 -86.35 5.87 36.85
CA MET A 492 -86.78 7.05 37.62
C MET A 492 -87.35 6.73 39.02
N PRO A 493 -88.17 5.68 39.23
CA PRO A 493 -88.68 5.35 40.57
C PRO A 493 -87.57 4.88 41.54
N ARG A 494 -86.50 4.25 41.02
CA ARG A 494 -85.40 3.71 41.84
C ARG A 494 -84.34 4.76 42.18
N VAL A 495 -84.13 5.75 41.32
CA VAL A 495 -83.18 6.86 41.57
C VAL A 495 -83.73 7.83 42.62
N MET A 496 -85.04 8.12 42.62
CA MET A 496 -85.65 8.92 43.69
C MET A 496 -85.52 8.24 45.06
N VAL A 497 -85.74 6.93 45.16
CA VAL A 497 -85.59 6.18 46.44
C VAL A 497 -84.12 6.15 46.91
N TRP A 498 -83.16 6.08 45.98
CA TRP A 498 -81.74 6.14 46.31
C TRP A 498 -81.31 7.55 46.77
N MET A 499 -81.73 8.63 46.09
CA MET A 499 -81.47 10.00 46.52
C MET A 499 -82.08 10.32 47.89
N SER A 500 -83.29 9.85 48.17
CA SER A 500 -83.91 9.99 49.49
C SER A 500 -83.13 9.26 50.59
N ARG A 501 -82.53 8.09 50.30
CA ARG A 501 -81.65 7.37 51.26
C ARG A 501 -80.28 8.03 51.44
N VAL A 502 -79.74 8.66 50.40
CA VAL A 502 -78.47 9.40 50.46
C VAL A 502 -78.63 10.70 51.26
N MET A 503 -79.72 11.45 51.08
CA MET A 503 -80.01 12.67 51.86
C MET A 503 -80.18 12.38 53.36
N VAL A 504 -80.75 11.23 53.76
CA VAL A 504 -80.88 10.86 55.18
C VAL A 504 -79.53 10.42 55.79
N ARG A 505 -78.56 9.99 54.98
CA ARG A 505 -77.27 9.47 55.44
C ARG A 505 -76.18 10.56 55.53
N MET A 506 -76.26 11.61 54.71
CA MET A 506 -75.29 12.72 54.69
C MET A 506 -75.10 13.43 56.04
N PRO A 507 -76.16 13.73 56.84
CA PRO A 507 -75.99 14.37 58.14
C PRO A 507 -75.17 13.52 59.13
N ARG A 508 -75.30 12.17 59.06
CA ARG A 508 -74.56 11.25 59.94
C ARG A 508 -73.08 11.15 59.57
N VAL A 509 -72.76 11.24 58.28
CA VAL A 509 -71.37 11.23 57.79
C VAL A 509 -70.65 12.54 58.14
N MET A 510 -71.33 13.69 58.03
CA MET A 510 -70.75 14.98 58.45
C MET A 510 -70.47 15.03 59.96
N VAL A 511 -71.35 14.48 60.80
CA VAL A 511 -71.10 14.41 62.26
C VAL A 511 -69.94 13.47 62.59
N TRP A 512 -69.78 12.36 61.85
CA TRP A 512 -68.63 11.46 62.02
C TRP A 512 -67.31 12.11 61.60
N MET A 513 -67.26 12.78 60.44
CA MET A 513 -66.06 13.52 59.99
C MET A 513 -65.70 14.66 60.95
N SER A 514 -66.69 15.37 61.50
CA SER A 514 -66.44 16.41 62.50
C SER A 514 -65.81 15.86 63.77
N ARG A 515 -66.23 14.67 64.24
CA ARG A 515 -65.62 13.99 65.39
C ARG A 515 -64.21 13.46 65.10
N VAL A 516 -63.95 13.00 63.87
CA VAL A 516 -62.62 12.58 63.41
C VAL A 516 -61.66 13.77 63.35
N MET A 517 -62.09 14.91 62.79
CA MET A 517 -61.26 16.13 62.77
C MET A 517 -60.93 16.62 64.18
N VAL A 518 -61.89 16.64 65.12
CA VAL A 518 -61.61 17.04 66.51
C VAL A 518 -60.61 16.08 67.19
N ARG A 519 -60.66 14.78 66.89
CA ARG A 519 -59.66 13.80 67.38
C ARG A 519 -58.29 14.06 66.77
N MET A 520 -58.18 14.32 65.48
CA MET A 520 -56.91 14.64 64.82
C MET A 520 -56.29 15.93 65.34
N SER A 521 -57.09 16.98 65.57
CA SER A 521 -56.59 18.23 66.16
C SER A 521 -56.04 18.02 67.57
N ARG A 522 -56.65 17.15 68.39
CA ARG A 522 -56.11 16.79 69.72
C ARG A 522 -54.83 15.97 69.64
N VAL A 523 -54.67 15.11 68.62
CA VAL A 523 -53.43 14.36 68.36
C VAL A 523 -52.31 15.29 67.93
N MET A 524 -52.58 16.22 67.01
CA MET A 524 -51.59 17.22 66.58
C MET A 524 -51.12 18.08 67.76
N VAL A 525 -52.02 18.57 68.61
CA VAL A 525 -51.63 19.36 69.80
C VAL A 525 -50.77 18.53 70.78
N ARG A 526 -51.05 17.23 70.95
CA ARG A 526 -50.19 16.34 71.74
C ARG A 526 -48.81 16.16 71.11
N MET A 527 -48.75 16.00 69.80
CA MET A 527 -47.50 15.82 69.05
C MET A 527 -46.64 17.09 69.08
N SER A 528 -47.25 18.27 68.95
CA SER A 528 -46.56 19.56 69.13
C SER A 528 -46.00 19.73 70.55
N ARG A 529 -46.73 19.30 71.59
CA ARG A 529 -46.21 19.33 72.97
C ARG A 529 -45.07 18.34 73.21
N VAL A 530 -45.08 17.18 72.54
CA VAL A 530 -43.99 16.20 72.57
C VAL A 530 -42.75 16.74 71.86
N MET A 531 -42.91 17.35 70.67
CA MET A 531 -41.80 17.98 69.96
C MET A 531 -41.17 19.10 70.79
N VAL A 532 -41.96 20.00 71.39
CA VAL A 532 -41.42 21.06 72.27
C VAL A 532 -40.70 20.49 73.51
N ARG A 533 -41.15 19.35 74.05
CA ARG A 533 -40.42 18.65 75.12
C ARG A 533 -39.11 18.04 74.63
N MET A 534 -39.08 17.42 73.46
CA MET A 534 -37.86 16.89 72.83
C MET A 534 -36.85 18.00 72.51
N SER A 535 -37.32 19.14 71.98
CA SER A 535 -36.47 20.30 71.71
C SER A 535 -35.85 20.89 72.98
N ARG A 536 -36.55 20.85 74.12
CA ARG A 536 -36.01 21.29 75.42
C ARG A 536 -35.04 20.29 76.06
N VAL A 537 -35.10 19.01 75.69
CA VAL A 537 -34.15 17.97 76.14
C VAL A 537 -32.86 18.03 75.32
N MET A 538 -32.93 18.30 74.01
CA MET A 538 -31.75 18.45 73.15
C MET A 538 -30.91 19.72 73.41
N VAL A 539 -31.43 20.73 74.11
CA VAL A 539 -30.69 21.96 74.45
C VAL A 539 -30.09 21.90 75.87
N ARG A 540 -30.24 20.78 76.59
CA ARG A 540 -29.71 20.57 77.95
C ARG A 540 -28.76 19.36 78.10
N MET A 541 -28.34 18.77 76.98
CA MET A 541 -27.11 17.96 76.86
C MET A 541 -26.12 18.77 76.04
#